data_AF-T1ZC52-F1
#
_entry.id   AF-T1ZC52-F1
#
_cell.length_a   1.000
_cell.length_b   1.000
_cell.length_c   1.000
_cell.angle_alpha   90.00
_cell.angle_beta   90.00
_cell.angle_gamma   90.00
#
_symmetry.space_group_name_H-M   'P 1'
#
loop_
_entity.id
_entity.type
_entity.pdbx_description
1 polymer ?
#
loop_
_entity_poly.entity_id
_entity_poly.type
_entity_poly.pdbx_seq_one_letter_code
_entity_poly.pdbx_strand_id
1 'polypeptide(L)'
;MKKSKFVVMATILIIVTSVLLVSTRSLGVVNKASNVVSVLDNIVSKPFNFLAGVKSDLTDLTRTYKENKQLKKALFKMEEELAASDSLKDENSQLRQLLEMKNLYESKKKVSADVVSRIPVSWLAELTVNAGHQNGVQNTMLAVANGGLIGSVKDVASHSSRVNLLTNNKNIDNISVRIQTDTGTIYGVIIGYSKEKTAFIISQLNSSDIIKEGAKVVTSGLGTYNIPNIPVGTVLSVTEKSDHLTKEVFVKPSADLTDIRVVTLVGS
;
A
#
# COMPACT_ATOMS: atom_id res chain seq x y z
N MET A 1 20.49 4.71 -45.16
CA MET A 1 20.89 5.19 -43.81
C MET A 1 22.36 4.96 -43.41
N LYS A 2 23.23 4.29 -44.21
CA LYS A 2 24.66 4.13 -43.87
C LYS A 2 25.55 5.35 -44.22
N LYS A 3 25.15 6.17 -45.19
CA LYS A 3 25.93 7.34 -45.66
C LYS A 3 26.05 8.47 -44.63
N SER A 4 25.05 8.67 -43.77
CA SER A 4 25.06 9.73 -42.74
C SER A 4 26.09 9.48 -41.63
N LYS A 5 26.28 8.22 -41.20
CA LYS A 5 27.28 7.88 -40.16
C LYS A 5 28.72 8.07 -40.65
N PHE A 6 28.96 7.84 -41.95
CA PHE A 6 30.26 8.04 -42.58
C PHE A 6 30.63 9.53 -42.67
N VAL A 7 29.65 10.38 -43.01
CA VAL A 7 29.85 11.84 -43.07
C VAL A 7 30.18 12.41 -41.70
N VAL A 8 29.49 11.97 -40.64
CA VAL A 8 29.76 12.44 -39.26
C VAL A 8 31.13 11.97 -38.77
N MET A 9 31.57 10.76 -39.13
CA MET A 9 32.90 10.28 -38.74
C MET A 9 34.02 11.03 -39.48
N ALA A 10 33.81 11.33 -40.77
CA ALA A 10 34.76 12.08 -41.58
C ALA A 10 34.94 13.54 -41.11
N THR A 11 33.85 14.20 -40.72
CA THR A 11 33.94 15.59 -40.20
C THR A 11 34.67 15.66 -38.87
N ILE A 12 34.47 14.70 -37.97
CA ILE A 12 35.18 14.63 -36.69
C ILE A 12 36.69 14.43 -36.92
N LEU A 13 37.08 13.59 -37.89
CA LEU A 13 38.49 13.33 -38.19
C LEU A 13 39.21 14.58 -38.76
N ILE A 14 38.51 15.38 -39.56
CA ILE A 14 39.03 16.63 -40.13
C ILE A 14 39.26 17.68 -39.02
N ILE A 15 38.35 17.77 -38.05
CA ILE A 15 38.49 18.70 -36.93
C ILE A 15 39.70 18.33 -36.06
N VAL A 16 39.87 17.04 -35.74
CA VAL A 16 41.00 16.56 -34.92
C VAL A 16 42.35 16.80 -35.61
N THR A 17 42.44 16.55 -36.92
CA THR A 17 43.68 16.77 -37.70
C THR A 17 44.03 18.25 -37.83
N SER A 18 43.03 19.13 -37.98
CA SER A 18 43.25 20.58 -38.00
C SER A 18 43.81 21.12 -36.68
N VAL A 19 43.35 20.59 -35.54
CA VAL A 19 43.83 21.02 -34.21
C VAL A 19 45.28 20.58 -33.97
N LEU A 20 45.64 19.36 -34.39
CA LEU A 20 47.02 18.84 -34.30
C LEU A 20 48.02 19.62 -35.16
N LEU A 21 47.61 20.05 -36.36
CA LEU A 21 48.45 20.85 -37.25
C LEU A 21 48.72 22.26 -36.73
N VAL A 22 47.74 22.89 -36.07
CA VAL A 22 47.93 24.20 -35.42
C VAL A 22 48.88 24.06 -34.22
N SER A 23 48.80 22.96 -33.48
CA SER A 23 49.66 22.72 -32.30
C SER A 23 51.12 22.44 -32.64
N THR A 24 51.44 22.00 -33.85
CA THR A 24 52.82 21.70 -34.28
C THR A 24 53.55 22.92 -34.87
N ARG A 25 52.83 23.97 -35.25
CA ARG A 25 53.41 25.20 -35.82
C ARG A 25 53.91 26.21 -34.78
N SER A 26 53.68 26.02 -33.48
CA SER A 26 54.18 26.92 -32.42
C SER A 26 55.52 26.50 -31.79
N LEU A 27 56.17 25.44 -32.28
CA LEU A 27 57.38 24.84 -31.68
C LEU A 27 58.73 25.38 -32.21
N GLY A 28 58.74 26.58 -32.77
CA GLY A 28 59.97 27.26 -33.18
C GLY A 28 60.06 28.66 -32.58
N VAL A 29 60.68 28.77 -31.39
CA VAL A 29 61.51 29.91 -30.90
C VAL A 29 61.74 29.81 -29.36
N VAL A 30 62.96 29.38 -29.03
CA VAL A 30 63.87 29.89 -27.99
C VAL A 30 63.72 29.48 -26.51
N ASN A 31 64.84 28.94 -26.02
CA ASN A 31 65.25 28.61 -24.66
C ASN A 31 65.39 29.82 -23.70
N LYS A 32 65.35 29.49 -22.40
CA LYS A 32 65.82 30.20 -21.20
C LYS A 32 64.83 31.11 -20.47
N ALA A 33 64.96 31.00 -19.14
CA ALA A 33 64.40 31.81 -18.06
C ALA A 33 63.12 31.25 -17.41
N SER A 34 63.37 30.77 -16.20
CA SER A 34 62.49 30.52 -15.07
C SER A 34 61.26 31.42 -14.94
N ASN A 35 60.23 30.84 -14.34
CA ASN A 35 59.05 31.47 -13.72
C ASN A 35 58.03 32.09 -14.66
N VAL A 36 57.17 31.24 -15.22
CA VAL A 36 55.74 31.56 -15.35
C VAL A 36 54.96 30.34 -14.89
N VAL A 37 54.72 30.27 -13.58
CA VAL A 37 53.67 29.43 -13.02
C VAL A 37 52.34 30.06 -13.41
N SER A 38 51.42 29.19 -13.83
CA SER A 38 50.01 29.43 -14.11
C SER A 38 49.69 29.97 -15.52
N VAL A 39 48.58 29.43 -16.03
CA VAL A 39 47.92 29.72 -17.30
C VAL A 39 48.43 28.91 -18.50
N LEU A 40 48.15 27.60 -18.50
CA LEU A 40 47.36 26.97 -19.58
C LEU A 40 47.05 25.50 -19.27
N ASP A 41 46.06 25.23 -18.41
CA ASP A 41 45.68 23.83 -18.11
C ASP A 41 44.16 23.60 -18.12
N ASN A 42 43.43 24.28 -19.02
CA ASN A 42 41.97 24.21 -19.05
C ASN A 42 41.32 24.14 -20.45
N ILE A 43 42.04 23.66 -21.47
CA ILE A 43 41.45 23.50 -22.83
C ILE A 43 41.49 22.05 -23.35
N VAL A 44 42.27 21.15 -22.75
CA VAL A 44 42.39 19.76 -23.24
C VAL A 44 41.48 18.75 -22.50
N SER A 45 40.86 19.13 -21.38
CA SER A 45 40.04 18.20 -20.58
C SER A 45 38.52 18.43 -20.64
N LYS A 46 38.02 19.34 -21.49
CA LYS A 46 36.58 19.65 -21.60
C LYS A 46 36.02 19.37 -23.00
N PRO A 47 35.91 18.09 -23.38
CA PRO A 47 34.61 17.64 -23.88
C PRO A 47 34.07 16.37 -23.19
N PHE A 48 34.79 15.77 -22.23
CA PHE A 48 34.32 14.53 -21.59
C PHE A 48 33.33 14.72 -20.43
N ASN A 49 33.27 15.91 -19.81
CA ASN A 49 32.31 16.19 -18.73
C ASN A 49 30.90 16.59 -19.23
N PHE A 50 30.72 16.89 -20.53
CA PHE A 50 29.39 17.14 -21.12
C PHE A 50 28.66 15.84 -21.49
N LEU A 51 29.40 14.77 -21.83
CA LEU A 51 28.82 13.47 -22.15
C LEU A 51 28.40 12.66 -20.91
N ALA A 52 29.02 12.91 -19.76
CA ALA A 52 28.64 12.26 -18.50
C ALA A 52 27.26 12.74 -17.99
N GLY A 53 26.95 14.04 -18.11
CA GLY A 53 25.64 14.61 -17.73
C GLY A 53 24.50 14.22 -18.68
N VAL A 54 24.77 14.09 -19.99
CA VAL A 54 23.77 13.60 -20.96
C VAL A 54 23.43 12.13 -20.71
N LYS A 55 24.38 11.33 -20.19
CA LYS A 55 24.14 9.91 -19.90
C LYS A 55 23.25 9.72 -18.68
N SER A 56 23.37 10.54 -17.64
CA SER A 56 22.44 10.52 -16.49
C SER A 56 21.04 10.97 -16.91
N ASP A 57 20.91 12.06 -17.66
CA ASP A 57 19.61 12.59 -18.11
C ASP A 57 18.88 11.63 -19.05
N LEU A 58 19.61 10.92 -19.91
CA LEU A 58 19.03 9.92 -20.81
C LEU A 58 18.62 8.62 -20.06
N THR A 59 19.36 8.26 -19.01
CA THR A 59 19.03 7.11 -18.15
C THR A 59 17.80 7.43 -17.29
N ASP A 60 17.70 8.67 -16.82
CA ASP A 60 16.52 9.15 -16.08
C ASP A 60 15.30 9.30 -16.98
N LEU A 61 15.44 9.82 -18.20
CA LEU A 61 14.35 9.86 -19.19
C LEU A 61 13.85 8.46 -19.57
N THR A 62 14.76 7.50 -19.78
CA THR A 62 14.36 6.11 -20.09
C THR A 62 13.74 5.40 -18.88
N ARG A 63 14.18 5.71 -17.66
CA ARG A 63 13.57 5.24 -16.40
C ARG A 63 12.18 5.82 -16.22
N THR A 64 12.01 7.14 -16.29
CA THR A 64 10.71 7.82 -16.20
C THR A 64 9.75 7.35 -17.30
N TYR A 65 10.22 7.11 -18.53
CA TYR A 65 9.38 6.56 -19.60
C TYR A 65 8.94 5.11 -19.31
N LYS A 66 9.83 4.27 -18.77
CA LYS A 66 9.49 2.90 -18.35
C LYS A 66 8.50 2.89 -17.19
N GLU A 67 8.71 3.73 -16.17
CA GLU A 67 7.80 3.91 -15.03
C GLU A 67 6.44 4.40 -15.50
N ASN A 68 6.37 5.41 -16.38
CA ASN A 68 5.11 5.91 -16.94
C ASN A 68 4.37 4.81 -17.73
N LYS A 69 5.10 4.01 -18.52
CA LYS A 69 4.52 2.87 -19.25
C LYS A 69 4.01 1.77 -18.31
N GLN A 70 4.74 1.47 -17.23
CA GLN A 70 4.31 0.50 -16.22
C GLN A 70 3.09 1.00 -15.44
N LEU A 71 3.09 2.27 -15.03
CA LEU A 71 1.95 2.92 -14.37
C LEU A 71 0.72 2.92 -15.27
N LYS A 72 0.85 3.30 -16.54
CA LYS A 72 -0.26 3.24 -17.51
C LYS A 72 -0.79 1.82 -17.69
N LYS A 73 0.09 0.81 -17.74
CA LYS A 73 -0.32 -0.59 -17.83
C LYS A 73 -1.05 -1.05 -16.57
N ALA A 74 -0.56 -0.67 -15.39
CA ALA A 74 -1.21 -0.98 -14.12
C ALA A 74 -2.58 -0.30 -14.02
N LEU A 75 -2.68 0.96 -14.44
CA LEU A 75 -3.93 1.72 -14.48
C LEU A 75 -4.95 1.07 -15.41
N PHE A 76 -4.55 0.72 -16.64
CA PHE A 76 -5.43 0.03 -17.57
C PHE A 76 -5.91 -1.33 -17.03
N LYS A 77 -5.02 -2.10 -16.38
CA LYS A 77 -5.40 -3.36 -15.73
C LYS A 77 -6.37 -3.13 -14.57
N MET A 78 -6.17 -2.08 -13.79
CA MET A 78 -7.04 -1.71 -12.68
C MET A 78 -8.43 -1.29 -13.18
N GLU A 79 -8.49 -0.54 -14.29
CA GLU A 79 -9.74 -0.17 -14.95
C GLU A 79 -10.49 -1.39 -15.48
N GLU A 80 -9.78 -2.35 -16.09
CA GLU A 80 -10.36 -3.61 -16.55
C GLU A 80 -10.91 -4.44 -15.38
N GLU A 81 -10.13 -4.60 -14.30
CA GLU A 81 -10.57 -5.29 -13.08
C GLU A 81 -11.77 -4.60 -12.41
N LEU A 82 -11.81 -3.26 -12.44
CA LEU A 82 -12.94 -2.48 -11.92
C LEU A 82 -14.20 -2.70 -12.74
N ALA A 83 -14.11 -2.62 -14.07
CA ALA A 83 -15.23 -2.86 -14.97
C ALA A 83 -15.81 -4.28 -14.80
N ALA A 84 -14.93 -5.29 -14.70
CA ALA A 84 -15.35 -6.66 -14.42
C ALA A 84 -16.02 -6.78 -13.04
N SER A 85 -15.48 -6.12 -12.02
CA SER A 85 -16.08 -6.11 -10.69
C SER A 85 -17.45 -5.45 -10.68
N ASP A 86 -17.66 -4.37 -11.42
CA ASP A 86 -18.94 -3.66 -11.47
C ASP A 86 -19.98 -4.48 -12.25
N SER A 87 -19.60 -5.10 -13.36
CA SER A 87 -20.46 -6.06 -14.07
C SER A 87 -20.91 -7.21 -13.16
N LEU A 88 -20.00 -7.79 -12.38
CA LEU A 88 -20.33 -8.86 -11.44
C LEU A 88 -21.24 -8.39 -10.30
N LYS A 89 -21.09 -7.14 -9.83
CA LYS A 89 -22.00 -6.57 -8.81
C LYS A 89 -23.40 -6.38 -9.38
N ASP A 90 -23.51 -5.85 -10.59
CA ASP A 90 -24.79 -5.63 -11.26
C ASP A 90 -25.52 -6.96 -11.50
N GLU A 91 -24.80 -7.96 -12.01
CA GLU A 91 -25.35 -9.31 -12.18
C GLU A 91 -25.77 -9.93 -10.84
N ASN A 92 -24.93 -9.83 -9.79
CA ASN A 92 -25.29 -10.33 -8.46
C ASN A 92 -26.52 -9.62 -7.89
N SER A 93 -26.64 -8.31 -8.13
CA SER A 93 -27.78 -7.52 -7.68
C SER A 93 -29.07 -7.95 -8.38
N GLN A 94 -29.01 -8.15 -9.70
CA GLN A 94 -30.14 -8.67 -10.48
C GLN A 94 -30.54 -10.08 -10.02
N LEU A 95 -29.56 -10.98 -9.84
CA LEU A 95 -29.81 -12.33 -9.33
C LEU A 95 -30.47 -12.31 -7.94
N ARG A 96 -30.00 -11.43 -7.04
CA ARG A 96 -30.60 -11.26 -5.72
C ARG A 96 -32.03 -10.74 -5.79
N GLN A 97 -32.29 -9.76 -6.64
CA GLN A 97 -33.63 -9.23 -6.84
C GLN A 97 -34.59 -10.30 -7.39
N LEU A 98 -34.14 -11.12 -8.35
CA LEU A 98 -34.91 -12.24 -8.89
C LEU A 98 -35.23 -13.30 -7.83
N LEU A 99 -34.33 -13.47 -6.85
CA LEU A 99 -34.51 -14.38 -5.71
C LEU A 99 -35.18 -13.71 -4.50
N GLU A 100 -35.70 -12.48 -4.65
CA GLU A 100 -36.30 -11.68 -3.57
C GLU A 100 -35.38 -11.51 -2.34
N MET A 101 -34.07 -11.59 -2.56
CA MET A 101 -33.07 -11.41 -1.52
C MET A 101 -32.73 -9.94 -1.35
N LYS A 102 -32.56 -9.50 -0.09
CA LYS A 102 -32.01 -8.18 0.20
C LYS A 102 -30.62 -8.02 -0.45
N ASN A 103 -30.41 -6.88 -1.09
CA ASN A 103 -29.12 -6.56 -1.68
C ASN A 103 -28.06 -6.40 -0.58
N LEU A 104 -27.01 -7.22 -0.60
CA LEU A 104 -25.88 -7.12 0.35
C LEU A 104 -25.07 -5.82 0.17
N TYR A 105 -25.28 -5.14 -0.94
CA TYR A 105 -24.60 -3.90 -1.32
C TYR A 105 -25.46 -2.65 -1.16
N GLU A 106 -26.71 -2.78 -0.66
CA GLU A 106 -27.52 -1.62 -0.31
C GLU A 106 -26.75 -0.71 0.65
N SER A 107 -26.62 0.55 0.19
CA SER A 107 -25.86 1.69 0.74
C SER A 107 -25.12 1.45 2.06
N LYS A 108 -23.92 0.85 2.00
CA LYS A 108 -22.97 0.89 3.11
C LYS A 108 -22.66 2.36 3.42
N LYS A 109 -23.09 2.83 4.58
CA LYS A 109 -22.78 4.19 5.04
C LYS A 109 -21.31 4.26 5.45
N LYS A 110 -20.60 5.25 4.90
CA LYS A 110 -19.22 5.55 5.24
C LYS A 110 -19.16 6.95 5.84
N VAL A 111 -18.50 7.07 6.99
CA VAL A 111 -18.26 8.35 7.65
C VAL A 111 -16.77 8.46 7.94
N SER A 112 -16.08 9.39 7.29
CA SER A 112 -14.69 9.70 7.59
C SER A 112 -14.62 10.76 8.69
N ALA A 113 -13.73 10.55 9.64
CA ALA A 113 -13.59 11.40 10.82
C ALA A 113 -12.13 11.46 11.28
N ASP A 114 -11.75 12.59 11.85
CA ASP A 114 -10.44 12.79 12.45
C ASP A 114 -10.42 12.24 13.87
N VAL A 115 -9.27 11.65 14.23
CA VAL A 115 -8.99 11.23 15.59
C VAL A 115 -8.65 12.47 16.42
N VAL A 116 -9.51 12.80 17.37
CA VAL A 116 -9.33 13.96 18.27
C VAL A 116 -8.69 13.60 19.60
N SER A 117 -8.74 12.33 20.00
CA SER A 117 -8.10 11.85 21.22
C SER A 117 -7.77 10.36 21.12
N ARG A 118 -6.70 9.95 21.80
CA ARG A 118 -6.25 8.57 21.97
C ARG A 118 -5.95 8.34 23.44
N ILE A 119 -6.48 7.27 24.01
CA ILE A 119 -6.19 6.91 25.40
C ILE A 119 -4.95 6.01 25.44
N PRO A 120 -3.84 6.39 26.11
CA PRO A 120 -2.59 5.63 26.10
C PRO A 120 -2.50 4.62 27.26
N VAL A 121 -3.60 3.92 27.61
CA VAL A 121 -3.56 2.89 28.66
C VAL A 121 -3.24 1.53 28.08
N SER A 122 -2.40 0.77 28.78
CA SER A 122 -1.88 -0.51 28.27
C SER A 122 -2.95 -1.59 28.11
N TRP A 123 -4.03 -1.56 28.89
CA TRP A 123 -5.14 -2.53 28.83
C TRP A 123 -6.37 -2.04 28.06
N LEU A 124 -6.42 -0.73 27.72
CA LEU A 124 -7.55 -0.11 27.04
C LEU A 124 -7.05 0.80 25.92
N ALA A 125 -7.19 0.32 24.70
CA ALA A 125 -6.88 1.02 23.47
C ALA A 125 -8.20 1.54 22.84
N GLU A 126 -8.43 2.84 22.96
CA GLU A 126 -9.60 3.52 22.38
C GLU A 126 -9.18 4.80 21.66
N LEU A 127 -9.93 5.15 20.61
CA LEU A 127 -9.85 6.42 19.92
C LEU A 127 -11.17 7.17 20.06
N THR A 128 -11.11 8.49 20.16
CA THR A 128 -12.27 9.37 19.97
C THR A 128 -12.16 10.05 18.62
N VAL A 129 -13.24 10.02 17.85
CA VAL A 129 -13.33 10.66 16.53
C VAL A 129 -14.38 11.78 16.54
N ASN A 130 -14.19 12.81 15.71
CA ASN A 130 -15.09 13.97 15.59
C ASN A 130 -16.33 13.72 14.71
N ALA A 131 -16.91 12.53 14.77
CA ALA A 131 -18.16 12.20 14.11
C ALA A 131 -19.09 11.42 15.04
N GLY A 132 -20.37 11.75 15.03
CA GLY A 132 -21.37 11.18 15.93
C GLY A 132 -22.70 10.88 15.25
N HIS A 133 -23.79 10.87 16.05
CA HIS A 133 -25.15 10.62 15.55
C HIS A 133 -25.58 11.61 14.46
N GLN A 134 -25.13 12.87 14.50
CA GLN A 134 -25.47 13.84 13.45
C GLN A 134 -24.82 13.52 12.09
N ASN A 135 -23.67 12.84 12.10
CA ASN A 135 -23.06 12.29 10.89
C ASN A 135 -23.67 10.92 10.54
N GLY A 136 -24.57 10.41 11.41
CA GLY A 136 -25.21 9.11 11.40
C GLY A 136 -24.25 7.95 11.57
N VAL A 137 -23.31 8.12 12.50
CA VAL A 137 -22.55 7.02 13.10
C VAL A 137 -23.47 6.17 13.98
N GLN A 138 -23.24 4.86 13.99
CA GLN A 138 -23.97 3.88 14.79
C GLN A 138 -23.00 2.92 15.50
N ASN A 139 -23.42 2.33 16.63
CA ASN A 139 -22.61 1.36 17.38
C ASN A 139 -22.31 0.07 16.58
N THR A 140 -23.07 -0.21 15.52
CA THR A 140 -22.86 -1.36 14.63
C THR A 140 -21.80 -1.11 13.55
N MET A 141 -21.18 0.08 13.53
CA MET A 141 -20.16 0.43 12.55
C MET A 141 -18.78 -0.15 12.92
N LEU A 142 -18.05 -0.60 11.91
CA LEU A 142 -16.65 -0.96 12.01
C LEU A 142 -15.76 0.23 11.68
N ALA A 143 -14.60 0.32 12.33
CA ALA A 143 -13.61 1.35 12.09
C ALA A 143 -12.47 0.82 11.21
N VAL A 144 -12.18 1.54 10.13
CA VAL A 144 -11.16 1.20 9.13
C VAL A 144 -10.17 2.35 9.02
N ALA A 145 -8.88 2.03 9.04
CA ALA A 145 -7.80 2.99 8.78
C ALA A 145 -6.60 2.27 8.16
N ASN A 146 -5.73 3.03 7.49
CA ASN A 146 -4.44 2.55 6.98
C ASN A 146 -4.51 1.23 6.19
N GLY A 147 -5.61 1.01 5.44
CA GLY A 147 -5.80 -0.18 4.59
C GLY A 147 -6.49 -1.38 5.23
N GLY A 148 -6.92 -1.31 6.49
CA GLY A 148 -7.58 -2.45 7.15
C GLY A 148 -8.44 -2.10 8.37
N LEU A 149 -9.05 -3.15 8.93
CA LEU A 149 -9.87 -3.08 10.13
C LEU A 149 -9.00 -2.73 11.35
N ILE A 150 -9.40 -1.69 12.08
CA ILE A 150 -8.71 -1.26 13.30
C ILE A 150 -9.55 -1.42 14.56
N GLY A 151 -10.87 -1.55 14.43
CA GLY A 151 -11.78 -1.57 15.57
C GLY A 151 -13.26 -1.52 15.22
N SER A 152 -14.05 -1.18 16.22
CA SER A 152 -15.52 -1.10 16.22
C SER A 152 -15.97 0.14 16.97
N VAL A 153 -17.07 0.74 16.54
CA VAL A 153 -17.69 1.84 17.28
C VAL A 153 -18.32 1.28 18.55
N LYS A 154 -17.99 1.89 19.69
CA LYS A 154 -18.47 1.45 21.01
C LYS A 154 -19.57 2.35 21.54
N ASP A 155 -19.32 3.66 21.53
CA ASP A 155 -20.26 4.67 22.05
C ASP A 155 -20.34 5.83 21.07
N VAL A 156 -21.56 6.30 20.79
CA VAL A 156 -21.81 7.42 19.89
C VAL A 156 -22.49 8.54 20.67
N ALA A 157 -21.90 9.72 20.62
CA ALA A 157 -22.50 10.96 21.09
C ALA A 157 -22.99 11.78 19.89
N SER A 158 -23.52 12.98 20.11
CA SER A 158 -24.09 13.81 19.03
C SER A 158 -23.06 14.15 17.94
N HIS A 159 -21.84 14.53 18.33
CA HIS A 159 -20.78 15.03 17.42
C HIS A 159 -19.46 14.25 17.51
N SER A 160 -19.41 13.21 18.33
CA SER A 160 -18.21 12.39 18.51
C SER A 160 -18.57 10.95 18.78
N SER A 161 -17.62 10.04 18.56
CA SER A 161 -17.78 8.62 18.85
C SER A 161 -16.49 8.05 19.40
N ARG A 162 -16.62 7.05 20.28
CA ARG A 162 -15.51 6.22 20.73
C ARG A 162 -15.40 4.96 19.88
N VAL A 163 -14.18 4.66 19.47
CA VAL A 163 -13.81 3.46 18.73
C VAL A 163 -12.97 2.58 19.65
N ASN A 164 -13.45 1.35 19.87
CA ASN A 164 -12.70 0.31 20.56
C ASN A 164 -11.72 -0.33 19.57
N LEU A 165 -10.42 -0.30 19.88
CA LEU A 165 -9.41 -0.83 18.98
C LEU A 165 -9.26 -2.35 19.11
N LEU A 166 -8.93 -3.01 18.01
CA LEU A 166 -8.63 -4.44 17.99
C LEU A 166 -7.36 -4.81 18.74
N THR A 167 -6.50 -3.83 19.07
CA THR A 167 -5.24 -4.03 19.83
C THR A 167 -5.43 -4.26 21.32
N ASN A 168 -6.68 -4.23 21.80
CA ASN A 168 -7.01 -4.64 23.16
C ASN A 168 -6.73 -6.12 23.40
N ASN A 169 -6.23 -6.46 24.59
CA ASN A 169 -5.89 -7.85 24.95
C ASN A 169 -7.10 -8.79 24.80
N LYS A 170 -8.29 -8.32 25.17
CA LYS A 170 -9.56 -9.00 24.97
C LYS A 170 -10.46 -8.12 24.13
N ASN A 171 -11.03 -8.71 23.09
CA ASN A 171 -12.04 -8.05 22.28
C ASN A 171 -13.43 -8.59 22.66
N ILE A 172 -14.37 -7.70 22.96
CA ILE A 172 -15.73 -8.05 23.40
C ILE A 172 -16.72 -7.93 22.24
N ASP A 173 -16.31 -7.29 21.15
CA ASP A 173 -17.19 -6.95 20.03
C ASP A 173 -17.50 -8.16 19.14
N ASN A 174 -16.88 -9.32 19.39
CA ASN A 174 -17.15 -10.58 18.68
C ASN A 174 -17.21 -10.41 17.15
N ILE A 175 -16.24 -9.66 16.60
CA ILE A 175 -16.20 -9.37 15.16
C ILE A 175 -15.91 -10.67 14.40
N SER A 176 -16.85 -11.03 13.54
CA SER A 176 -16.80 -12.24 12.74
C SER A 176 -15.90 -12.06 11.52
N VAL A 177 -15.07 -13.07 11.28
CA VAL A 177 -14.08 -13.09 10.21
C VAL A 177 -14.18 -14.37 9.41
N ARG A 178 -13.67 -14.33 8.19
CA ARG A 178 -13.52 -15.49 7.33
C ARG A 178 -12.09 -15.57 6.80
N ILE A 179 -11.59 -16.79 6.75
CA ILE A 179 -10.25 -17.16 6.31
C ILE A 179 -10.41 -17.97 5.04
N GLN A 180 -9.77 -17.53 3.96
CA GLN A 180 -9.78 -18.27 2.70
C GLN A 180 -8.81 -19.44 2.79
N THR A 181 -9.29 -20.66 2.53
CA THR A 181 -8.47 -21.87 2.41
C THR A 181 -8.55 -22.42 0.99
N ASP A 182 -7.77 -23.45 0.71
CA ASP A 182 -7.80 -24.15 -0.59
C ASP A 182 -9.11 -24.93 -0.80
N THR A 183 -9.68 -25.44 0.29
CA THR A 183 -10.89 -26.29 0.28
C THR A 183 -12.17 -25.50 0.50
N GLY A 184 -12.09 -24.23 0.87
CA GLY A 184 -13.26 -23.40 1.10
C GLY A 184 -13.00 -22.17 1.95
N THR A 185 -13.91 -21.91 2.89
CA THR A 185 -13.86 -20.74 3.76
C THR A 185 -14.15 -21.16 5.19
N ILE A 186 -13.25 -20.81 6.10
CA ILE A 186 -13.41 -21.04 7.54
C ILE A 186 -13.83 -19.73 8.18
N TYR A 187 -14.83 -19.78 9.05
CA TYR A 187 -15.30 -18.65 9.83
C TYR A 187 -14.74 -18.72 11.24
N GLY A 188 -14.51 -17.56 11.85
CA GLY A 188 -14.08 -17.43 13.24
C GLY A 188 -14.42 -16.05 13.81
N VAL A 189 -13.93 -15.78 15.01
CA VAL A 189 -14.16 -14.54 15.75
C VAL A 189 -12.84 -13.97 16.24
N ILE A 190 -12.65 -12.66 16.10
CA ILE A 190 -11.51 -11.95 16.72
C ILE A 190 -11.77 -11.86 18.23
N ILE A 191 -10.93 -12.53 19.03
CA ILE A 191 -11.08 -12.60 20.49
C ILE A 191 -10.11 -11.69 21.24
N GLY A 192 -9.08 -11.16 20.58
CA GLY A 192 -8.08 -10.30 21.21
C GLY A 192 -6.86 -10.03 20.34
N TYR A 193 -5.81 -9.54 20.99
CA TYR A 193 -4.54 -9.20 20.36
C TYR A 193 -3.36 -9.65 21.21
N SER A 194 -2.40 -10.33 20.56
CA SER A 194 -1.11 -10.67 21.16
C SER A 194 -0.11 -9.56 20.86
N LYS A 195 0.33 -8.85 21.90
CA LYS A 195 1.38 -7.83 21.78
C LYS A 195 2.74 -8.44 21.46
N GLU A 196 3.02 -9.62 21.98
CA GLU A 196 4.26 -10.37 21.74
C GLU A 196 4.40 -10.73 20.25
N LYS A 197 3.34 -11.27 19.64
CA LYS A 197 3.33 -11.65 18.22
C LYS A 197 2.93 -10.50 17.29
N THR A 198 2.55 -9.35 17.83
CA THR A 198 1.96 -8.23 17.08
C THR A 198 0.81 -8.67 16.14
N ALA A 199 -0.09 -9.51 16.67
CA ALA A 199 -1.07 -10.22 15.86
C ALA A 199 -2.46 -10.27 16.53
N PHE A 200 -3.52 -10.16 15.72
CA PHE A 200 -4.88 -10.48 16.14
C PHE A 200 -4.99 -11.97 16.44
N ILE A 201 -5.81 -12.31 17.43
CA ILE A 201 -6.11 -13.68 17.82
C ILE A 201 -7.52 -14.01 17.35
N ILE A 202 -7.64 -15.00 16.47
CA ILE A 202 -8.91 -15.53 16.00
C ILE A 202 -9.13 -16.90 16.60
N SER A 203 -10.35 -17.16 17.07
CA SER A 203 -10.76 -18.47 17.58
C SER A 203 -12.21 -18.76 17.19
N GLN A 204 -12.83 -19.74 17.85
CA GLN A 204 -14.22 -20.19 17.58
C GLN A 204 -14.41 -20.57 16.10
N LEU A 205 -13.46 -21.34 15.57
CA LEU A 205 -13.48 -21.76 14.18
C LEU A 205 -14.63 -22.74 13.93
N ASN A 206 -15.32 -22.60 12.81
CA ASN A 206 -16.41 -23.51 12.42
C ASN A 206 -15.92 -24.79 11.70
N SER A 207 -14.62 -24.93 11.47
CA SER A 207 -14.00 -26.09 10.81
C SER A 207 -12.61 -26.35 11.41
N SER A 208 -12.19 -27.61 11.35
CA SER A 208 -10.85 -28.08 11.74
C SER A 208 -9.87 -28.18 10.57
N ASP A 209 -10.30 -27.77 9.37
CA ASP A 209 -9.50 -27.75 8.14
C ASP A 209 -8.15 -27.04 8.30
N ILE A 210 -7.20 -27.43 7.46
CA ILE A 210 -5.84 -26.89 7.48
C ILE A 210 -5.87 -25.42 7.01
N ILE A 211 -5.42 -24.53 7.89
CA ILE A 211 -5.18 -23.12 7.58
C ILE A 211 -3.70 -22.93 7.27
N LYS A 212 -3.40 -22.42 6.07
CA LYS A 212 -2.02 -22.12 5.65
C LYS A 212 -1.61 -20.73 6.11
N GLU A 213 -0.33 -20.58 6.46
CA GLU A 213 0.29 -19.27 6.64
C GLU A 213 0.19 -18.44 5.35
N GLY A 214 0.02 -17.12 5.51
CA GLY A 214 -0.22 -16.21 4.40
C GLY A 214 -1.67 -16.18 3.89
N ALA A 215 -2.56 -17.05 4.37
CA ALA A 215 -3.98 -17.00 4.03
C ALA A 215 -4.59 -15.65 4.39
N LYS A 216 -5.44 -15.11 3.50
CA LYS A 216 -6.09 -13.81 3.69
C LYS A 216 -7.26 -13.93 4.66
N VAL A 217 -7.37 -12.94 5.54
CA VAL A 217 -8.44 -12.82 6.52
C VAL A 217 -9.19 -11.51 6.32
N VAL A 218 -10.51 -11.61 6.22
CA VAL A 218 -11.41 -10.47 6.05
C VAL A 218 -12.62 -10.62 6.98
N THR A 219 -13.34 -9.53 7.23
CA THR A 219 -14.63 -9.61 7.94
C THR A 219 -15.63 -10.47 7.17
N SER A 220 -16.36 -11.34 7.86
CA SER A 220 -17.34 -12.22 7.23
C SER A 220 -18.71 -11.55 7.03
N GLY A 221 -19.02 -10.51 7.81
CA GLY A 221 -20.30 -9.84 7.79
C GLY A 221 -21.40 -10.60 8.54
N LEU A 222 -21.03 -11.53 9.42
CA LEU A 222 -21.97 -12.26 10.29
C LEU A 222 -22.10 -11.57 11.67
N GLY A 223 -23.23 -11.76 12.33
CA GLY A 223 -23.49 -11.17 13.66
C GLY A 223 -23.79 -9.67 13.61
N THR A 224 -23.47 -8.96 14.68
CA THR A 224 -23.79 -7.53 14.86
C THR A 224 -23.13 -6.64 13.81
N TYR A 225 -21.89 -6.96 13.46
CA TYR A 225 -21.08 -6.20 12.49
C TYR A 225 -21.22 -6.80 11.09
N ASN A 226 -22.33 -6.47 10.44
CA ASN A 226 -22.78 -7.05 9.17
C ASN A 226 -22.05 -6.49 7.92
N ILE A 227 -20.78 -6.11 8.04
CA ILE A 227 -19.99 -5.53 6.94
C ILE A 227 -18.93 -6.52 6.47
N PRO A 228 -19.19 -7.27 5.39
CA PRO A 228 -18.22 -8.23 4.86
C PRO A 228 -17.10 -7.54 4.07
N ASN A 229 -16.00 -8.27 3.92
CA ASN A 229 -14.87 -7.98 3.02
C ASN A 229 -13.99 -6.77 3.42
N ILE A 230 -13.95 -6.38 4.70
CA ILE A 230 -12.93 -5.46 5.20
C ILE A 230 -11.64 -6.27 5.45
N PRO A 231 -10.49 -5.85 4.92
CA PRO A 231 -9.20 -6.48 5.21
C PRO A 231 -8.91 -6.49 6.70
N VAL A 232 -8.66 -7.67 7.27
CA VAL A 232 -8.20 -7.82 8.64
C VAL A 232 -6.69 -8.04 8.63
N GLY A 233 -6.21 -9.00 7.84
CA GLY A 233 -4.79 -9.31 7.78
C GLY A 233 -4.46 -10.60 7.05
N THR A 234 -3.30 -11.15 7.36
CA THR A 234 -2.82 -12.44 6.84
C THR A 234 -2.45 -13.38 7.98
N VAL A 235 -2.75 -14.67 7.84
CA VAL A 235 -2.39 -15.69 8.83
C VAL A 235 -0.87 -15.72 9.02
N LEU A 236 -0.45 -15.52 10.27
CA LEU A 236 0.94 -15.59 10.71
C LEU A 236 1.30 -16.99 11.21
N SER A 237 0.44 -17.57 12.05
CA SER A 237 0.63 -18.93 12.58
C SER A 237 -0.70 -19.48 13.12
N VAL A 238 -0.78 -20.79 13.27
CA VAL A 238 -1.89 -21.49 13.91
C VAL A 238 -1.35 -22.22 15.13
N THR A 239 -2.02 -22.11 16.27
CA THR A 239 -1.67 -22.81 17.50
C THR A 239 -2.88 -23.58 17.99
N GLU A 240 -2.67 -24.86 18.28
CA GLU A 240 -3.67 -25.68 18.94
C GLU A 240 -3.41 -25.60 20.45
N LYS A 241 -4.42 -25.21 21.23
CA LYS A 241 -4.30 -25.27 22.68
C LYS A 241 -4.28 -26.73 23.14
N SER A 242 -3.71 -26.94 24.32
CA SER A 242 -3.49 -28.27 24.93
C SER A 242 -4.77 -29.07 25.19
N ASP A 243 -5.95 -28.44 25.11
CA ASP A 243 -7.23 -29.13 25.13
C ASP A 243 -7.61 -29.78 23.78
N HIS A 244 -6.84 -29.54 22.71
CA HIS A 244 -7.09 -29.92 21.32
C HIS A 244 -8.46 -29.52 20.75
N LEU A 245 -9.26 -28.80 21.55
CA LEU A 245 -10.61 -28.36 21.23
C LEU A 245 -10.59 -26.93 20.70
N THR A 246 -9.58 -26.15 21.08
CA THR A 246 -9.49 -24.73 20.74
C THR A 246 -8.28 -24.46 19.84
N LYS A 247 -8.53 -24.20 18.55
CA LYS A 247 -7.51 -23.65 17.64
C LYS A 247 -7.53 -22.12 17.71
N GLU A 248 -6.35 -21.53 17.81
CA GLU A 248 -6.13 -20.09 17.71
C GLU A 248 -5.30 -19.78 16.47
N VAL A 249 -5.78 -18.83 15.67
CA VAL A 249 -5.11 -18.34 14.48
C VAL A 249 -4.59 -16.95 14.78
N PHE A 250 -3.27 -16.78 14.69
CA PHE A 250 -2.63 -15.49 14.82
C PHE A 250 -2.58 -14.82 13.45
N VAL A 251 -3.09 -13.59 13.35
CA VAL A 251 -3.20 -12.85 12.11
C VAL A 251 -2.43 -11.55 12.21
N LYS A 252 -1.47 -11.36 11.31
CA LYS A 252 -0.75 -10.10 11.16
C LYS A 252 -1.72 -9.05 10.61
N PRO A 253 -1.91 -7.90 11.28
CA PRO A 253 -2.78 -6.84 10.80
C PRO A 253 -2.38 -6.36 9.41
N SER A 254 -3.37 -6.09 8.57
CA SER A 254 -3.19 -5.42 7.27
C SER A 254 -2.98 -3.92 7.43
N ALA A 255 -3.64 -3.32 8.43
CA ALA A 255 -3.50 -1.91 8.76
C ALA A 255 -2.25 -1.63 9.60
N ASP A 256 -1.61 -0.49 9.35
CA ASP A 256 -0.69 0.11 10.32
C ASP A 256 -1.50 0.68 11.49
N LEU A 257 -1.23 0.18 12.70
CA LEU A 257 -1.99 0.50 13.92
C LEU A 257 -1.32 1.60 14.77
N THR A 258 -0.14 2.07 14.37
CA THR A 258 0.69 2.99 15.17
C THR A 258 0.23 4.44 15.02
N ASP A 259 0.21 4.98 13.80
CA ASP A 259 -0.24 6.35 13.52
C ASP A 259 -1.61 6.34 12.82
N ILE A 260 -2.67 6.45 13.61
CA ILE A 260 -4.05 6.55 13.12
C ILE A 260 -4.53 7.97 13.37
N ARG A 261 -4.64 8.77 12.29
CA ARG A 261 -5.10 10.16 12.33
C ARG A 261 -6.51 10.34 11.78
N VAL A 262 -6.84 9.56 10.76
CA VAL A 262 -8.15 9.58 10.09
C VAL A 262 -8.70 8.17 10.11
N VAL A 263 -9.98 8.05 10.46
CA VAL A 263 -10.72 6.80 10.51
C VAL A 263 -11.92 6.90 9.59
N THR A 264 -12.22 5.82 8.88
CA THR A 264 -13.49 5.65 8.17
C THR A 264 -14.36 4.64 8.91
N LEU A 265 -15.50 5.09 9.39
CA LEU A 265 -16.53 4.26 10.00
C LEU A 265 -17.44 3.71 8.91
N VAL A 266 -17.65 2.39 8.91
CA VAL A 266 -18.42 1.69 7.87
C VAL A 266 -19.50 0.85 8.54
N GLY A 267 -20.76 1.06 8.15
CA GLY A 267 -21.90 0.27 8.61
C GLY A 267 -23.07 0.31 7.64
N SER A 268 -24.15 -0.36 8.00
CA SER A 268 -25.44 -0.33 7.31
C SER A 268 -26.39 0.67 7.95
#